data_AF-A0A1Y2BYV9-F1
#
_entry.id   AF-A0A1Y2BYV9-F1
#
_cell.length_a   1.000
_cell.length_b   1.000
_cell.length_c   1.000
_cell.angle_alpha   90.00
_cell.angle_beta   90.00
_cell.angle_gamma   90.00
#
_symmetry.space_group_name_H-M   'P 1'
#
loop_
_entity.id
_entity.type
_entity.pdbx_description
1 polymer ?
#
loop_
_entity_poly.entity_id
_entity_poly.type
_entity_poly.pdbx_seq_one_letter_code
_entity_poly.pdbx_strand_id
1 'polypeptide(L)'
;MTQYVSNQSTNRTDIAKQQLSTTIPEDINFKDHTTVVKYLRFLSTAQSIAEKRHRLKMSMDGVSLAFYAAFAQAKEFRGLLLLKKWLLEGRDKAEWAILRDVMSLLEKLPISIEGLASTKLGRVVVGLGKMENADDTVKEISIKLTKKWTSVIAEQNPPSTPALEKKPTSVNT
;
A
#
# COMPACT_ATOMS: atom_id res chain seq x y z
N MET A 1 32.39 27.40 -52.92
CA MET A 1 31.01 26.89 -52.77
C MET A 1 31.05 25.66 -51.88
N THR A 2 30.48 25.83 -50.69
CA THR A 2 29.84 24.87 -49.78
C THR A 2 30.61 23.62 -49.32
N GLN A 3 31.04 23.68 -48.06
CA GLN A 3 31.42 22.56 -47.20
C GLN A 3 30.21 21.64 -46.94
N TYR A 4 30.42 20.32 -46.96
CA TYR A 4 29.53 19.36 -46.31
C TYR A 4 30.27 18.70 -45.15
N VAL A 5 30.06 19.27 -43.96
CA VAL A 5 30.27 18.60 -42.68
C VAL A 5 28.88 18.10 -42.26
N SER A 6 28.65 16.80 -42.29
CA SER A 6 27.46 16.20 -41.68
C SER A 6 27.88 15.24 -40.57
N ASN A 7 27.67 15.75 -39.37
CA ASN A 7 27.72 15.09 -38.07
C ASN A 7 27.08 13.69 -38.07
N GLN A 8 27.89 12.66 -37.85
CA GLN A 8 27.42 11.45 -37.18
C GLN A 8 27.89 11.50 -35.72
N SER A 9 27.10 12.18 -34.88
CA SER A 9 27.24 12.20 -33.43
C SER A 9 25.86 12.20 -32.79
N THR A 10 25.14 11.10 -32.96
CA THR A 10 23.87 10.84 -32.26
C THR A 10 23.59 9.35 -32.28
N ASN A 11 24.36 8.57 -31.51
CA ASN A 11 23.99 7.18 -31.17
C ASN A 11 24.65 6.70 -29.86
N ARG A 12 24.84 7.61 -28.88
CA ARG A 12 25.37 7.25 -27.56
C ARG A 12 24.55 7.75 -26.37
N THR A 13 23.39 8.37 -26.58
CA THR A 13 22.65 9.05 -25.50
C THR A 13 21.29 8.44 -25.14
N ASP A 14 20.94 7.25 -25.65
CA ASP A 14 19.64 6.61 -25.37
C ASP A 14 19.69 5.23 -24.69
N ILE A 15 20.88 4.73 -24.32
CA ILE A 15 21.01 3.44 -23.60
C ILE A 15 21.16 3.66 -22.06
N ALA A 16 21.18 4.91 -21.59
CA ALA A 16 21.39 5.24 -20.17
C ALA A 16 20.09 5.39 -19.35
N LYS A 17 18.91 5.07 -19.89
CA LYS A 17 17.63 5.23 -19.18
C LYS A 17 16.87 3.90 -19.07
N GLN A 18 17.35 3.05 -18.16
CA GLN A 18 16.58 2.11 -17.30
C GLN A 18 17.51 1.00 -16.84
N GLN A 19 18.57 1.36 -16.11
CA GLN A 19 19.02 0.44 -15.09
C GLN A 19 17.90 0.46 -14.04
N LEU A 20 17.03 -0.56 -14.06
CA LEU A 20 16.28 -0.90 -12.86
C LEU A 20 17.32 -0.90 -11.73
N SER A 21 17.11 -0.11 -10.67
CA SER A 21 17.88 -0.31 -9.44
C SER A 21 17.53 -1.72 -8.96
N THR A 22 18.31 -2.70 -9.38
CA THR A 22 18.07 -4.14 -9.19
C THR A 22 18.48 -4.60 -7.80
N THR A 23 19.03 -3.71 -6.98
CA THR A 23 19.50 -3.99 -5.63
C THR A 23 18.77 -3.13 -4.61
N ILE A 24 18.47 -3.74 -3.46
CA ILE A 24 18.07 -3.01 -2.26
C ILE A 24 19.31 -2.22 -1.80
N PRO A 25 19.18 -0.92 -1.51
CA PRO A 25 20.22 -0.18 -0.82
C PRO A 25 20.74 -0.92 0.41
N GLU A 26 22.06 -1.07 0.54
CA GLU A 26 22.71 -1.85 1.63
C GLU A 26 22.34 -1.36 3.03
N ASP A 27 21.87 -0.12 3.13
CA ASP A 27 21.49 0.53 4.38
C ASP A 27 20.01 0.35 4.76
N ILE A 28 19.28 -0.50 4.03
CA ILE A 28 17.92 -0.96 4.36
C ILE A 28 18.03 -2.34 4.99
N ASN A 29 17.56 -2.44 6.24
CA ASN A 29 17.53 -3.68 6.99
C ASN A 29 16.10 -3.96 7.46
N PHE A 30 15.47 -4.96 6.86
CA PHE A 30 14.07 -5.31 7.18
C PHE A 30 13.86 -5.86 8.60
N LYS A 31 14.94 -6.21 9.32
CA LYS A 31 14.87 -6.55 10.74
C LYS A 31 14.87 -5.30 11.63
N ASP A 32 15.41 -4.18 11.16
CA ASP A 32 15.52 -2.91 11.87
C ASP A 32 14.51 -1.87 11.35
N HIS A 33 13.51 -1.58 12.18
CA HIS A 33 12.44 -0.64 11.88
C HIS A 33 12.91 0.80 11.65
N THR A 34 14.09 1.19 12.13
CA THR A 34 14.62 2.55 11.93
C THR A 34 14.92 2.84 10.46
N THR A 35 15.13 1.79 9.65
CA THR A 35 15.42 1.90 8.22
C THR A 35 14.17 2.07 7.34
N VAL A 36 12.96 2.03 7.92
CA VAL A 36 11.69 2.17 7.18
C VAL A 36 11.65 3.44 6.33
N VAL A 37 12.12 4.58 6.84
CA VAL A 37 12.08 5.85 6.09
C VAL A 37 12.95 5.78 4.83
N LYS A 38 14.10 5.08 4.92
CA LYS A 38 14.98 4.83 3.77
C LYS A 38 14.30 3.92 2.77
N TYR A 39 13.65 2.86 3.24
CA TYR A 39 12.88 1.97 2.38
C TYR A 39 11.70 2.68 1.69
N LEU A 40 10.98 3.54 2.40
CA LEU A 40 9.92 4.36 1.80
C LEU A 40 10.45 5.30 0.72
N ARG A 41 11.60 5.95 0.98
CA ARG A 41 12.28 6.77 -0.03
C ARG A 41 12.66 5.92 -1.24
N PHE A 42 13.26 4.76 -1.02
CA PHE A 42 13.58 3.81 -2.07
C PHE A 42 12.34 3.45 -2.88
N LEU A 43 11.24 3.00 -2.28
CA LEU A 43 10.00 2.72 -2.99
C LEU A 43 9.49 3.93 -3.79
N SER A 44 9.49 5.12 -3.18
CA SER A 44 8.94 6.33 -3.79
C SER A 44 9.60 6.78 -5.10
N THR A 45 10.84 6.33 -5.35
CA THR A 45 11.59 6.68 -6.58
C THR A 45 11.25 5.78 -7.77
N ALA A 46 10.48 4.71 -7.58
CA ALA A 46 10.06 3.81 -8.65
C ALA A 46 9.12 4.52 -9.64
N GLN A 47 9.50 4.52 -10.93
CA GLN A 47 8.78 5.24 -11.98
C GLN A 47 7.82 4.32 -12.74
N SER A 48 8.21 3.07 -12.98
CA SER A 48 7.41 2.11 -13.74
C SER A 48 6.66 1.12 -12.84
N ILE A 49 5.60 0.51 -13.38
CA ILE A 49 4.88 -0.57 -12.68
C ILE A 49 5.81 -1.76 -12.41
N ALA A 50 6.66 -2.11 -13.37
CA ALA A 50 7.65 -3.18 -13.23
C ALA A 50 8.62 -2.91 -12.07
N GLU A 51 9.15 -1.69 -11.94
CA GLU A 51 10.02 -1.30 -10.82
C GLU A 51 9.29 -1.39 -9.48
N LYS A 52 8.06 -0.90 -9.39
CA LYS A 52 7.27 -0.94 -8.14
C LYS A 52 7.09 -2.38 -7.67
N ARG A 53 6.67 -3.26 -8.58
CA ARG A 53 6.48 -4.69 -8.30
C ARG A 53 7.79 -5.35 -7.89
N HIS A 54 8.86 -5.09 -8.62
CA HIS A 54 10.18 -5.63 -8.30
C HIS A 54 10.60 -5.25 -6.88
N ARG A 55 10.56 -3.95 -6.54
CA ARG A 55 10.97 -3.45 -5.22
C ARG A 55 10.11 -3.98 -4.07
N LEU A 56 8.81 -4.17 -4.27
CA LEU A 56 7.94 -4.81 -3.25
C LEU A 56 8.36 -6.26 -2.99
N LYS A 57 8.68 -7.03 -4.04
CA LYS A 57 9.09 -8.43 -3.92
C LYS A 57 10.42 -8.60 -3.19
N MET A 58 11.32 -7.63 -3.29
CA MET A 58 12.59 -7.67 -2.58
C MET A 58 12.41 -7.57 -1.05
N SER A 59 11.26 -7.10 -0.56
CA SER A 59 10.94 -6.97 0.86
C SER A 59 10.16 -8.15 1.45
N MET A 60 10.15 -9.33 0.82
CA MET A 60 9.25 -10.41 1.23
C MET A 60 9.79 -11.32 2.34
N ASP A 61 11.11 -11.42 2.50
CA ASP A 61 11.74 -12.34 3.45
C ASP A 61 12.37 -11.62 4.64
N GLY A 62 12.16 -12.17 5.84
CA GLY A 62 12.86 -11.71 7.06
C GLY A 62 12.44 -10.34 7.61
N VAL A 63 11.28 -9.79 7.20
CA VAL A 63 10.77 -8.52 7.70
C VAL A 63 10.23 -8.67 9.12
N SER A 64 10.69 -7.81 10.04
CA SER A 64 10.19 -7.82 11.42
C SER A 64 8.80 -7.18 11.52
N LEU A 65 8.02 -7.62 12.53
CA LEU A 65 6.72 -6.99 12.82
C LEU A 65 6.88 -5.50 13.16
N ALA A 66 7.96 -5.14 13.86
CA ALA A 66 8.27 -3.75 14.17
C ALA A 66 8.50 -2.92 12.90
N PHE A 67 9.12 -3.49 11.86
CA PHE A 67 9.29 -2.82 10.57
C PHE A 67 7.94 -2.57 9.90
N TYR A 68 7.03 -3.56 9.88
CA TYR A 68 5.69 -3.36 9.33
C TYR A 68 4.88 -2.32 10.12
N ALA A 69 4.99 -2.31 11.45
CA ALA A 69 4.36 -1.29 12.29
C ALA A 69 4.90 0.11 11.98
N ALA A 70 6.22 0.26 11.93
CA ALA A 70 6.87 1.52 11.57
C ALA A 70 6.53 1.94 10.14
N PHE A 71 6.39 1.02 9.18
CA PHE A 71 5.93 1.33 7.82
C PHE A 71 4.51 1.90 7.81
N ALA A 72 3.60 1.25 8.54
CA ALA A 72 2.21 1.69 8.64
C ALA A 72 2.06 3.04 9.35
N GLN A 73 2.92 3.33 10.32
CA GLN A 73 2.86 4.54 11.17
C GLN A 73 3.86 5.64 10.78
N ALA A 74 4.73 5.40 9.78
CA ALA A 74 5.74 6.36 9.35
C ALA A 74 5.11 7.73 9.11
N LYS A 75 5.70 8.79 9.68
CA LYS A 75 5.20 10.18 9.77
C LYS A 75 4.02 10.46 8.81
N GLU A 76 2.85 10.73 9.39
CA GLU A 76 1.58 11.02 8.67
C GLU A 76 1.14 9.92 7.69
N PHE A 77 1.39 8.64 8.02
CA PHE A 77 0.97 7.50 7.21
C PHE A 77 1.53 7.51 5.77
N ARG A 78 2.73 8.07 5.56
CA ARG A 78 3.36 8.21 4.22
C ARG A 78 3.49 6.89 3.47
N GLY A 79 3.76 5.78 4.18
CA GLY A 79 3.79 4.45 3.58
C GLY A 79 2.43 4.04 3.01
N LEU A 80 1.36 4.25 3.78
CA LEU A 80 0.00 3.95 3.34
C LEU A 80 -0.47 4.84 2.19
N LEU A 81 -0.09 6.13 2.19
CA LEU A 81 -0.36 7.06 1.10
C LEU A 81 0.35 6.64 -0.21
N LEU A 82 1.60 6.18 -0.10
CA LEU A 82 2.35 5.66 -1.24
C LEU A 82 1.66 4.42 -1.84
N LEU A 83 1.27 3.46 -0.99
CA LEU A 83 0.56 2.26 -1.43
C LEU A 83 -0.79 2.60 -2.06
N LYS A 84 -1.55 3.55 -1.47
CA LYS A 84 -2.79 4.05 -2.07
C LYS A 84 -2.56 4.61 -3.47
N LYS A 85 -1.51 5.42 -3.67
CA LYS A 85 -1.17 5.98 -4.98
C LYS A 85 -0.95 4.85 -6.00
N TRP A 86 -0.22 3.80 -5.62
CA TRP A 86 0.04 2.66 -6.50
C TRP A 86 -1.21 1.81 -6.78
N LEU A 87 -2.14 1.69 -5.81
CA LEU A 87 -3.43 1.05 -6.06
C LEU A 87 -4.26 1.81 -7.08
N LEU A 88 -4.33 3.14 -6.97
CA LEU A 88 -5.08 3.96 -7.93
C LEU A 88 -4.45 3.89 -9.32
N GLU A 89 -3.12 4.00 -9.40
CA GLU A 89 -2.41 3.88 -10.67
C GLU A 89 -2.59 2.50 -11.31
N GLY A 90 -2.49 1.43 -10.52
CA GLY A 90 -2.70 0.06 -11.00
C GLY A 90 -4.12 -0.15 -11.50
N ARG A 91 -5.10 0.40 -10.81
CA ARG A 91 -6.51 0.39 -11.25
C ARG A 91 -6.69 1.10 -12.59
N ASP A 92 -6.20 2.33 -12.69
CA ASP A 92 -6.41 3.19 -13.85
C ASP A 92 -5.73 2.60 -15.11
N LYS A 93 -4.71 1.77 -14.93
CA LYS A 93 -3.99 1.07 -16.00
C LYS A 93 -4.40 -0.40 -16.17
N ALA A 94 -5.38 -0.91 -15.40
CA ALA A 94 -5.75 -2.33 -15.35
C ALA A 94 -4.57 -3.29 -15.08
N GLU A 95 -3.60 -2.84 -14.27
CA GLU A 95 -2.40 -3.58 -13.90
C GLU A 95 -2.66 -4.43 -12.65
N TRP A 96 -3.39 -5.54 -12.82
CA TRP A 96 -3.82 -6.41 -11.70
C TRP A 96 -2.66 -6.92 -10.85
N ALA A 97 -1.50 -7.09 -11.45
CA ALA A 97 -0.36 -7.69 -10.78
C ALA A 97 0.27 -6.78 -9.71
N ILE A 98 0.31 -5.45 -9.92
CA ILE A 98 0.73 -4.52 -8.85
C ILE A 98 -0.36 -4.37 -7.79
N LEU A 99 -1.63 -4.48 -8.16
CA LEU A 99 -2.74 -4.44 -7.20
C LEU A 99 -2.63 -5.60 -6.21
N ARG A 100 -2.40 -6.82 -6.70
CA ARG A 100 -2.13 -7.99 -5.85
C ARG A 100 -0.93 -7.77 -4.94
N ASP A 101 0.22 -7.39 -5.51
CA ASP A 101 1.45 -7.18 -4.73
C ASP A 101 1.27 -6.14 -3.60
N VAL A 102 0.58 -5.03 -3.90
CA VAL A 102 0.29 -3.98 -2.89
C VAL A 102 -0.72 -4.47 -1.86
N MET A 103 -1.81 -5.12 -2.28
CA MET A 103 -2.85 -5.59 -1.35
C MET A 103 -2.34 -6.69 -0.43
N SER A 104 -1.49 -7.60 -0.92
CA SER A 104 -0.81 -8.58 -0.08
C SER A 104 0.13 -7.95 0.94
N LEU A 105 0.79 -6.83 0.62
CA LEU A 105 1.54 -6.08 1.63
C LEU A 105 0.60 -5.46 2.69
N LEU A 106 -0.53 -4.88 2.27
CA LEU A 106 -1.53 -4.32 3.19
C LEU A 106 -2.06 -5.36 4.19
N GLU A 107 -2.16 -6.63 3.81
CA GLU A 107 -2.57 -7.71 4.72
C GLU A 107 -1.59 -7.90 5.89
N LYS A 108 -0.31 -7.65 5.66
CA LYS A 108 0.76 -7.79 6.66
C LYS A 108 0.87 -6.57 7.58
N LEU A 109 0.42 -5.40 7.12
CA LEU A 109 0.53 -4.16 7.88
C LEU A 109 -0.49 -4.09 9.03
N PRO A 110 -0.06 -3.70 10.25
CA PRO A 110 -0.96 -3.36 11.35
C PRO A 110 -1.46 -1.93 11.18
N ILE A 111 -2.50 -1.75 10.36
CA ILE A 111 -3.06 -0.44 10.03
C ILE A 111 -4.09 -0.03 11.09
N SER A 112 -3.91 1.15 11.68
CA SER A 112 -4.84 1.74 12.64
C SER A 112 -6.06 2.39 11.97
N ILE A 113 -7.12 2.63 12.75
CA ILE A 113 -8.31 3.37 12.27
C ILE A 113 -7.92 4.77 11.78
N GLU A 114 -7.07 5.47 12.52
CA GLU A 114 -6.56 6.80 12.12
C GLU A 114 -5.85 6.75 10.76
N GLY A 115 -5.03 5.72 10.52
CA GLY A 115 -4.37 5.50 9.24
C GLY A 115 -5.37 5.24 8.11
N LEU A 116 -6.40 4.42 8.35
CA LEU A 116 -7.47 4.18 7.38
C LEU A 116 -8.27 5.45 7.07
N ALA A 117 -8.61 6.24 8.09
CA ALA A 117 -9.39 7.46 7.97
C ALA A 117 -8.59 8.54 7.21
N SER A 118 -7.36 8.79 7.63
CA SER A 118 -6.48 9.82 7.06
C SER A 118 -6.15 9.53 5.60
N THR A 119 -5.89 8.27 5.26
CA THR A 119 -5.54 7.90 3.90
C THR A 119 -6.75 7.60 3.01
N LYS A 120 -7.93 7.35 3.58
CA LYS A 120 -9.12 6.83 2.87
C LYS A 120 -8.84 5.51 2.13
N LEU A 121 -7.86 4.73 2.59
CA LEU A 121 -7.42 3.49 1.93
C LEU A 121 -8.51 2.43 1.89
N GLY A 122 -9.34 2.33 2.95
CA GLY A 122 -10.50 1.43 3.01
C GLY A 122 -11.43 1.56 1.81
N ARG A 123 -11.77 2.81 1.41
CA ARG A 123 -12.64 3.07 0.26
C ARG A 123 -12.02 2.61 -1.05
N VAL A 124 -10.71 2.78 -1.21
CA VAL A 124 -10.00 2.35 -2.42
C VAL A 124 -10.04 0.83 -2.55
N VAL A 125 -9.71 0.10 -1.48
CA VAL A 125 -9.71 -1.36 -1.50
C VAL A 125 -11.12 -1.91 -1.77
N VAL A 126 -12.15 -1.41 -1.07
CA VAL A 126 -13.54 -1.80 -1.31
C VAL A 126 -13.95 -1.54 -2.78
N GLY A 127 -13.53 -0.40 -3.34
CA GLY A 127 -13.78 -0.06 -4.73
C GLY A 127 -13.17 -1.07 -5.71
N LEU A 128 -11.92 -1.49 -5.48
CA LEU A 128 -11.24 -2.48 -6.31
C LEU A 128 -11.98 -3.82 -6.32
N GLY A 129 -12.44 -4.31 -5.16
CA GLY A 129 -13.16 -5.58 -5.09
C GLY A 129 -14.57 -5.55 -5.69
N LYS A 130 -15.12 -4.37 -6.00
CA LYS A 130 -16.44 -4.21 -6.62
C LYS A 130 -16.38 -4.01 -8.13
N MET A 131 -15.20 -3.88 -8.72
CA MET A 131 -15.05 -3.75 -10.16
C MET A 131 -15.46 -5.05 -10.85
N GLU A 132 -16.33 -4.95 -11.84
CA GLU A 132 -16.85 -6.11 -12.59
C GLU A 132 -15.69 -6.91 -13.22
N ASN A 133 -14.78 -6.19 -13.88
CA ASN A 133 -13.60 -6.72 -14.57
C ASN A 133 -12.38 -6.94 -13.66
N ALA A 134 -12.51 -6.80 -12.34
CA ALA A 134 -11.38 -7.09 -11.46
C ALA A 134 -11.03 -8.58 -11.46
N ASP A 135 -9.73 -8.84 -11.46
CA ASP A 135 -9.12 -10.14 -11.21
C ASP A 135 -9.64 -10.77 -9.91
N ASP A 136 -9.94 -12.07 -9.94
CA ASP A 136 -10.60 -12.76 -8.83
C ASP A 136 -9.77 -12.71 -7.54
N THR A 137 -8.45 -12.83 -7.65
CA THR A 137 -7.57 -12.69 -6.48
C THR A 137 -7.63 -11.29 -5.88
N VAL A 138 -7.77 -10.24 -6.70
CA VAL A 138 -7.97 -8.87 -6.20
C VAL A 138 -9.30 -8.74 -5.46
N LYS A 139 -10.37 -9.36 -5.96
CA LYS A 139 -11.68 -9.40 -5.28
C LYS A 139 -11.59 -10.12 -3.94
N GLU A 140 -10.96 -11.28 -3.89
CA GLU A 140 -10.77 -12.07 -2.67
C GLU A 140 -9.98 -11.31 -1.61
N ILE A 141 -8.81 -10.75 -1.97
CA ILE A 141 -7.99 -9.99 -1.03
C ILE A 141 -8.73 -8.74 -0.55
N SER A 142 -9.51 -8.09 -1.43
CA SER A 142 -10.35 -6.94 -1.05
C SER A 142 -11.35 -7.30 0.04
N ILE A 143 -12.06 -8.43 -0.12
CA ILE A 143 -13.03 -8.92 0.87
C ILE A 143 -12.33 -9.17 2.21
N LYS A 144 -11.17 -9.86 2.18
CA LYS A 144 -10.40 -10.19 3.38
C LYS A 144 -9.90 -8.95 4.11
N LEU A 145 -9.32 -7.99 3.39
CA LEU A 145 -8.88 -6.70 3.96
C LEU A 145 -10.05 -5.90 4.53
N THR A 146 -11.17 -5.85 3.81
CA THR A 146 -12.38 -5.15 4.26
C THR A 146 -12.90 -5.76 5.56
N LYS A 147 -12.99 -7.09 5.64
CA LYS A 147 -13.41 -7.78 6.86
C LYS A 147 -12.44 -7.48 8.02
N LYS A 148 -11.13 -7.59 7.79
CA LYS A 148 -10.09 -7.29 8.79
C LYS A 148 -10.25 -5.88 9.36
N TRP A 149 -10.43 -4.88 8.50
CA TRP A 149 -10.52 -3.48 8.93
C TRP A 149 -11.86 -3.14 9.59
N THR A 150 -12.97 -3.72 9.12
CA THR A 150 -14.28 -3.57 9.78
C THR A 150 -14.25 -4.14 11.19
N SER A 151 -13.62 -5.30 11.41
CA SER A 151 -13.45 -5.87 12.76
C SER A 151 -12.68 -4.92 13.67
N VAL A 152 -11.56 -4.35 13.21
CA VAL A 152 -10.78 -3.36 13.97
C VAL A 152 -11.62 -2.13 14.34
N ILE A 153 -12.47 -1.67 13.43
CA ILE A 153 -13.37 -0.52 13.67
C ILE A 153 -14.44 -0.85 14.71
N ALA A 154 -15.02 -2.05 14.66
CA ALA A 154 -16.05 -2.50 15.58
C ALA A 154 -15.51 -2.75 16.99
N GLU A 155 -14.29 -3.26 17.12
CA GLU A 155 -13.64 -3.50 18.42
C GLU A 155 -13.34 -2.19 19.16
N GLN A 156 -13.02 -1.11 18.46
CA GLN A 156 -12.74 0.20 19.07
C GLN A 156 -13.99 1.06 19.28
N ASN A 157 -15.09 0.73 18.60
CA ASN A 157 -16.41 1.32 18.84
C ASN A 157 -17.39 0.22 19.25
N PRO A 158 -17.26 -0.35 20.47
CA PRO A 158 -18.25 -1.29 20.95
C PRO A 158 -19.62 -0.61 20.88
N PRO A 159 -20.67 -1.30 20.39
CA PRO A 159 -21.99 -0.72 20.33
C PRO A 159 -22.34 -0.24 21.73
N SER A 160 -22.53 1.08 21.87
CA SER A 160 -23.12 1.67 23.06
C SER A 160 -24.59 1.25 23.06
N THR A 161 -24.85 0.02 23.48
CA THR A 161 -26.20 -0.42 23.81
C THR A 161 -26.72 0.55 24.86
N PRO A 162 -27.80 1.31 24.61
CA PRO A 162 -28.50 1.95 25.70
C PRO A 162 -28.98 0.80 26.58
N ALA A 163 -28.42 0.69 27.79
CA ALA A 163 -28.96 -0.19 28.80
C ALA A 163 -30.42 0.21 28.97
N LEU A 164 -31.34 -0.63 28.49
CA LEU A 164 -32.76 -0.52 28.80
C LEU A 164 -32.87 -0.56 30.32
N GLU A 165 -33.03 0.63 30.90
CA GLU A 165 -33.35 0.85 32.29
C GLU A 165 -34.55 -0.07 32.62
N LYS A 166 -34.30 -1.10 33.44
CA LYS A 166 -35.36 -1.91 34.01
C LYS A 166 -36.20 -0.99 34.87
N LYS A 167 -37.33 -0.53 34.32
CA LYS A 167 -38.36 0.16 35.09
C LYS A 167 -38.80 -0.78 36.23
N PRO A 168 -38.69 -0.40 37.51
CA PRO A 168 -39.19 -1.22 38.59
C PRO A 168 -40.71 -1.25 38.46
N THR A 169 -41.27 -2.43 38.19
CA THR A 169 -42.71 -2.66 38.35
C THR A 169 -43.01 -2.61 39.83
N SER A 170 -43.41 -1.43 40.29
CA SER A 170 -43.96 -1.25 41.62
C SER A 170 -45.21 -2.12 41.72
N VAL A 171 -45.18 -2.99 42.72
CA VAL A 171 -46.34 -3.65 43.32
C VAL A 171 -47.39 -2.58 43.63
N ASN A 172 -48.64 -2.85 43.26
CA ASN A 172 -49.77 -2.28 43.99
C ASN A 172 -50.84 -3.36 44.18
N THR A 173 -51.12 -3.51 45.47
CA THR A 173 -52.21 -4.14 46.22
C THR A 173 -53.56 -4.24 45.51
#